data_AF-A0A922Y530-F1
#
_entry.id   AF-A0A922Y530-F1
#
_cell.length_a   1.000
_cell.length_b   1.000
_cell.length_c   1.000
_cell.angle_alpha   90.00
_cell.angle_beta   90.00
_cell.angle_gamma   90.00
#
_symmetry.space_group_name_H-M   'P 1'
#
loop_
_entity.id
_entity.type
_entity.pdbx_description
1 polymer ?
#
loop_
_entity_poly.entity_id
_entity_poly.type
_entity_poly.pdbx_seq_one_letter_code
_entity_poly.pdbx_strand_id
1 'polypeptide(L)' 'MPAAATWTAHPHFKIGRDREGHWIAVETHGRSGGYFRSRDDALHYARAETGSCVGAVTFSARPLALRLS' A
#
# COMPACT_ATOMS: atom_id res chain seq x y z
N MET A 1 -30.34 -7.43 17.01
CA MET A 1 -29.15 -6.60 16.72
C MET A 1 -28.10 -7.51 16.07
N PRO A 2 -27.91 -7.52 14.74
CA PRO A 2 -26.81 -8.29 14.16
C PRO A 2 -25.52 -7.47 14.30
N ALA A 3 -24.50 -8.06 14.94
CA ALA A 3 -23.15 -7.53 14.93
C ALA A 3 -22.66 -7.54 13.48
N ALA A 4 -22.36 -6.35 12.94
CA ALA A 4 -21.83 -6.21 11.59
C ALA A 4 -20.61 -7.13 11.47
N ALA A 5 -20.63 -8.01 10.47
CA ALA A 5 -19.39 -8.53 9.93
C ALA A 5 -18.56 -7.30 9.56
N THR A 6 -17.58 -6.95 10.39
CA THR A 6 -16.47 -6.16 9.91
C THR A 6 -15.82 -7.05 8.88
N TRP A 7 -16.26 -6.97 7.63
CA TRP A 7 -15.33 -7.15 6.53
C TRP A 7 -14.20 -6.19 6.86
N THR A 8 -13.16 -6.72 7.49
CA THR A 8 -11.92 -6.00 7.72
C THR A 8 -11.42 -5.77 6.30
N ALA A 9 -11.84 -4.65 5.71
CA ALA A 9 -11.39 -4.25 4.40
C ALA A 9 -9.87 -4.23 4.52
N HIS A 10 -9.21 -5.22 3.94
CA HIS A 10 -7.77 -5.36 4.04
C HIS A 10 -7.18 -4.04 3.55
N PRO A 11 -6.20 -3.45 4.25
CA PRO A 11 -5.65 -2.17 3.83
C PRO A 11 -5.13 -2.29 2.40
N HIS A 12 -5.66 -1.51 1.46
CA HIS A 12 -5.21 -1.60 0.08
C HIS A 12 -3.94 -0.76 -0.10
N PHE A 13 -2.85 -1.38 -0.49
CA PHE A 13 -1.59 -0.69 -0.77
C PHE A 13 -1.43 -0.41 -2.26
N LYS A 14 -0.91 0.76 -2.56
CA LYS A 14 -0.52 1.18 -3.90
C LYS A 14 0.99 1.35 -3.93
N ILE A 15 1.64 0.62 -4.83
CA ILE A 15 3.09 0.68 -5.04
C ILE A 15 3.35 1.44 -6.33
N GLY A 16 4.25 2.42 -6.29
CA GLY A 16 4.64 3.18 -7.47
C GLY A 16 6.04 3.73 -7.31
N ARG A 17 6.48 4.49 -8.32
CA ARG A 17 7.69 5.31 -8.21
C ARG A 17 7.30 6.75 -7.90
N ASP A 18 8.13 7.47 -7.18
CA ASP A 18 8.02 8.91 -7.06
C ASP A 18 8.62 9.60 -8.31
N ARG A 19 8.55 10.94 -8.37
CA ARG A 19 9.17 11.74 -9.43
C ARG A 19 10.69 11.64 -9.47
N GLU A 20 11.35 11.40 -8.35
CA GLU A 20 12.80 11.17 -8.28
C GLU A 20 13.18 9.72 -8.63
N GLY A 21 12.19 8.84 -8.79
CA GLY A 21 12.38 7.44 -9.17
C GLY A 21 12.48 6.47 -7.99
N HIS A 22 12.29 6.95 -6.75
CA HIS A 22 12.25 6.10 -5.56
C HIS A 22 10.97 5.27 -5.53
N TRP A 23 11.04 4.04 -5.02
CA TRP A 23 9.83 3.23 -4.86
C TRP A 23 9.07 3.69 -3.63
N ILE A 24 7.74 3.82 -3.73
CA ILE A 24 6.86 4.16 -2.62
C ILE A 24 5.80 3.07 -2.51
N ALA A 25 5.55 2.60 -1.29
CA ALA A 25 4.30 1.94 -0.95
C ALA A 25 3.47 2.89 -0.09
N VAL A 26 2.24 3.16 -0.49
CA VAL A 26 1.29 3.96 0.30
C VAL A 26 -0.02 3.21 0.43
N GLU A 27 -0.55 3.16 1.63
CA GLU A 27 -1.89 2.66 1.88
C GLU A 27 -2.92 3.65 1.32
N THR A 28 -3.98 3.14 0.73
CA THR A 28 -4.93 3.94 -0.07
C THR A 28 -5.69 4.95 0.79
N HIS A 29 -5.84 4.70 2.10
CA HIS A 29 -6.42 5.64 3.05
C HIS A 29 -5.38 6.56 3.70
N GLY A 30 -4.11 6.53 3.24
CA GLY A 30 -3.04 7.40 3.75
C GLY A 30 -2.61 7.09 5.18
N ARG A 31 -3.00 5.93 5.74
CA ARG A 31 -2.70 5.56 7.13
C ARG A 31 -1.27 5.09 7.33
N SER A 32 -0.67 4.48 6.32
CA SER A 32 0.71 3.99 6.39
C SER A 32 1.37 4.02 5.02
N GLY A 33 2.71 4.01 5.02
CA GLY A 33 3.51 3.96 3.81
C GLY A 33 4.96 4.31 4.07
N GLY A 34 5.77 4.18 3.02
CA GLY A 34 7.20 4.40 3.11
C GLY A 34 7.88 4.49 1.75
N TYR A 35 9.11 4.98 1.78
CA TYR A 35 10.03 4.97 0.64
C TYR A 35 10.91 3.72 0.71
N PHE A 36 11.14 3.12 -0.44
CA PHE A 36 11.86 1.87 -0.60
C PHE A 36 12.90 2.03 -1.71
N ARG A 37 14.01 1.30 -1.54
CA ARG A 37 15.10 1.26 -2.52
C ARG A 37 14.73 0.43 -3.76
N SER A 38 13.85 -0.55 -3.60
CA SER A 38 13.44 -1.46 -4.67
C SER A 38 11.93 -1.71 -4.67
N ARG A 39 11.43 -2.18 -5.83
CA ARG A 39 10.04 -2.64 -5.98
C ARG A 39 9.72 -3.81 -5.06
N ASP A 40 10.69 -4.70 -4.86
CA ASP A 40 10.52 -5.93 -4.08
C ASP A 40 10.38 -5.61 -2.59
N ASP A 41 11.20 -4.69 -2.06
CA ASP A 41 11.06 -4.19 -0.68
C ASP A 41 9.68 -3.55 -0.45
N ALA A 42 9.23 -2.71 -1.39
CA ALA A 42 7.91 -2.08 -1.32
C ALA A 42 6.77 -3.12 -1.34
N LEU A 43 6.93 -4.18 -2.14
CA LEU A 43 5.97 -5.28 -2.24
C LEU A 43 5.98 -6.15 -0.99
N HIS A 44 7.15 -6.44 -0.43
CA HIS A 44 7.30 -7.21 0.79
C HIS A 44 6.64 -6.50 1.98
N TYR A 45 6.89 -5.20 2.13
CA TYR A 45 6.23 -4.38 3.13
C TYR A 45 4.70 -4.38 2.98
N ALA A 46 4.19 -4.12 1.77
CA ALA A 46 2.76 -4.11 1.52
C ALA A 46 2.11 -5.49 1.80
N ARG A 47 2.79 -6.59 1.47
CA ARG A 47 2.32 -7.95 1.76
C ARG A 47 2.32 -8.26 3.25
N ALA A 48 3.33 -7.81 3.99
CA ALA A 48 3.38 -7.98 5.44
C ALA A 48 2.20 -7.27 6.12
N GLU A 49 1.92 -6.02 5.73
CA GLU A 49 0.81 -5.22 6.27
C GLU A 49 -0.58 -5.77 5.89
N THR A 50 -0.71 -6.35 4.69
CA THR A 50 -1.99 -6.89 4.18
C THR A 50 -2.25 -8.35 4.56
N GLY A 51 -1.31 -9.01 5.24
CA GLY A 51 -1.39 -10.45 5.50
C GLY A 51 -1.34 -11.30 4.22
N SER A 52 -0.66 -10.81 3.17
CA SER A 52 -0.55 -11.46 1.85
C SER A 52 -1.88 -11.70 1.12
N CYS A 53 -2.89 -10.86 1.38
CA CYS A 53 -4.16 -10.92 0.66
C CYS A 53 -3.95 -10.63 -0.84
N VAL A 54 -4.36 -11.57 -1.70
CA VAL A 54 -4.28 -11.44 -3.16
C VAL A 54 -5.22 -10.33 -3.62
N GLY A 55 -4.68 -9.28 -4.23
CA GLY A 55 -5.44 -8.11 -4.70
C GLY A 55 -5.44 -6.91 -3.75
N ALA A 56 -4.86 -7.05 -2.55
CA ALA A 56 -4.69 -5.91 -1.63
C ALA A 56 -3.51 -4.99 -2.04
N VAL A 57 -2.72 -5.36 -3.06
CA VAL A 57 -1.61 -4.57 -3.57
C VAL A 57 -1.80 -4.26 -5.05
N THR A 58 -1.77 -2.98 -5.42
CA THR A 58 -1.89 -2.51 -6.81
C THR A 58 -0.67 -1.69 -7.21
N PHE A 59 -0.19 -1.85 -8.45
CA PHE A 59 0.88 -1.01 -8.99
C PHE A 59 0.30 0.22 -9.67
N SER A 60 0.87 1.40 -9.39
CA SER A 60 0.54 2.62 -10.10
C SER A 60 1.58 2.90 -11.19
N ALA A 61 1.08 3.19 -12.38
CA ALA A 61 1.88 3.71 -13.49
C ALA A 61 2.19 5.21 -13.34
N ARG A 62 1.46 5.92 -12.47
CA ARG A 62 1.67 7.36 -12.22
C ARG A 62 2.59 7.55 -11.02
N PRO A 63 3.34 8.67 -10.97
CA PRO A 63 4.16 8.98 -9.82
C PRO A 63 3.33 9.05 -8.54
N LEU A 64 3.75 8.31 -7.51
CA LEU A 64 3.18 8.41 -6.17
C LEU A 64 3.91 9.48 -5.37
N ALA A 65 3.19 10.08 -4.43
CA ALA A 65 3.78 10.86 -3.35
C ALA A 65 3.24 10.29 -2.04
N LEU A 66 4.12 10.07 -1.07
CA LEU A 66 3.72 9.68 0.26
C LEU A 66 3.15 10.93 0.96
N ARG A 67 1.82 11.00 1.08
CA ARG A 67 1.14 11.96 1.95
C ARG A 67 0.49 11.19 3.08
N LEU A 68 1.03 11.36 4.28
CA LEU A 68 0.38 10.98 5.52
C LEU A 68 -0.43 12.20 5.98
N SER A 69 -1.71 12.02 6.27
CA SER A 69 -2.63 13.05 6.73
C SER A 69 -2.82 13.00 8.23
#